data_AF-A0A6J8A078-F1
#
_entry.id   AF-A0A6J8A078-F1
#
_cell.length_a   1.000
_cell.length_b   1.000
_cell.length_c   1.000
_cell.angle_alpha   90.00
_cell.angle_beta   90.00
_cell.angle_gamma   90.00
#
_symmetry.space_group_name_H-M   'P 1'
#
loop_
_entity.id
_entity.type
_entity.pdbx_description
1 polymer ?
#
loop_
_entity_poly.entity_id
_entity_poly.type
_entity_poly.pdbx_seq_one_letter_code
_entity_poly.pdbx_strand_id
1 'polypeptide(L)'
;MVLPVYTPALHRNNSMSRNELISRYFAQGYTNKEISQVLMAVHKISISISQIKRILRSLELKRRKVNFPLTGIIGAIYKIIENSGQCLGYRTVWKRLTTEFGFVIPRKSVMELLRMIDPDGVAKRRKRRLIGRRYTTPGPNFVWHIDGYDKLKPFGFPIHGAIDGFSRRIMWLEVGPSNNNPQIIARYFLDTVEQLGGCPQRCRCDLGTENTVIEEIQVLFHALSNNEIVRNCFLYGKSTSNQRIEALWSILRRQNADWWNNFFKDLRQSNLFNDADPLHVQNV
;
A
#
# COMPACT_ATOMS: atom_id res chain seq x y z
N MET A 1 -10.61 -16.28 -10.42
CA MET A 1 -9.94 -17.35 -9.66
C MET A 1 -9.91 -16.94 -8.19
N VAL A 2 -10.71 -17.59 -7.34
CA VAL A 2 -10.85 -17.25 -5.92
C VAL A 2 -9.70 -17.89 -5.15
N LEU A 3 -9.07 -17.14 -4.23
CA LEU A 3 -8.00 -17.68 -3.37
C LEU A 3 -8.52 -18.88 -2.56
N PRO A 4 -7.74 -19.97 -2.41
CA PRO A 4 -8.16 -21.11 -1.62
C PRO A 4 -8.41 -20.72 -0.16
N VAL A 5 -9.44 -21.31 0.41
CA VAL A 5 -9.87 -21.09 1.80
C VAL A 5 -8.76 -21.55 2.75
N TYR A 6 -8.00 -20.60 3.29
CA TYR A 6 -6.79 -20.91 4.09
C TYR A 6 -7.08 -21.40 5.50
N THR A 7 -8.35 -21.37 5.94
CA THR A 7 -8.75 -21.72 7.31
C THR A 7 -9.73 -22.90 7.30
N PRO A 8 -9.45 -24.01 7.99
CA PRO A 8 -10.35 -25.16 8.07
C PRO A 8 -11.74 -24.81 8.61
N ALA A 9 -11.85 -23.74 9.40
CA ALA A 9 -13.10 -23.24 9.95
C ALA A 9 -14.09 -22.73 8.89
N LEU A 10 -13.64 -22.49 7.67
CA LEU A 10 -14.46 -22.01 6.55
C LEU A 10 -14.77 -23.13 5.54
N HIS A 11 -14.25 -24.35 5.72
CA HIS A 11 -14.69 -25.51 4.94
C HIS A 11 -15.98 -26.06 5.55
N ARG A 12 -17.12 -25.74 4.92
CA ARG A 12 -18.45 -26.29 5.28
C ARG A 12 -18.63 -27.78 4.94
N ASN A 13 -17.61 -28.44 4.36
CA ASN A 13 -17.67 -29.86 4.03
C ASN A 13 -17.34 -30.73 5.26
N ASN A 14 -18.33 -31.54 5.62
CA ASN A 14 -18.58 -32.06 6.94
C ASN A 14 -18.20 -33.55 7.05
N SER A 15 -16.93 -33.92 6.89
CA SER A 15 -16.50 -35.32 7.05
C SER A 15 -15.09 -35.54 7.62
N MET A 16 -14.48 -34.55 8.28
CA MET A 16 -13.22 -34.79 8.98
C MET A 16 -13.49 -35.34 10.38
N SER A 17 -12.88 -36.48 10.72
CA SER A 17 -13.00 -37.05 12.05
C SER A 17 -12.36 -36.13 13.10
N ARG A 18 -12.79 -36.27 14.36
CA ARG A 18 -12.23 -35.51 15.49
C ARG A 18 -10.70 -35.57 15.54
N ASN A 19 -10.12 -36.74 15.29
CA ASN A 19 -8.67 -36.94 15.34
C ASN A 19 -7.97 -36.22 14.19
N GLU A 20 -8.55 -36.23 12.99
CA GLU A 20 -8.02 -35.50 11.83
C GLU A 20 -8.07 -33.99 12.03
N LEU A 21 -9.14 -33.47 12.62
CA LEU A 21 -9.25 -32.05 12.99
C LEU A 21 -8.16 -31.66 14.00
N ILE A 22 -7.94 -32.48 15.03
CA ILE A 22 -6.88 -32.26 16.03
C ILE A 22 -5.50 -32.25 15.35
N SER A 23 -5.20 -33.23 14.49
CA SER A 23 -3.94 -33.29 13.74
C SER A 23 -3.73 -32.06 12.86
N ARG A 24 -4.79 -31.61 12.16
CA ARG A 24 -4.73 -30.46 11.25
C ARG A 24 -4.51 -29.15 12.00
N TYR A 25 -5.23 -28.91 13.10
CA TYR A 25 -5.00 -27.72 13.92
C TYR A 25 -3.64 -27.76 14.62
N PHE A 26 -3.18 -28.94 15.03
CA PHE A 26 -1.83 -29.13 15.56
C PHE A 26 -0.75 -28.78 14.53
N ALA A 27 -0.89 -29.24 13.28
CA ALA A 27 0.01 -28.89 12.18
C ALA A 27 -0.02 -27.39 11.82
N GLN A 28 -1.15 -26.72 12.04
CA GLN A 28 -1.28 -25.27 11.87
C GLN A 28 -0.67 -24.43 13.01
N GLY A 29 -0.16 -25.09 14.06
CA GLY A 29 0.57 -24.46 15.15
C GLY A 29 -0.29 -24.04 16.35
N TYR A 30 -1.60 -24.31 16.35
CA TYR A 30 -2.48 -24.01 17.48
C TYR A 30 -1.99 -24.75 18.74
N THR A 31 -1.92 -24.07 19.88
CA THR A 31 -1.67 -24.65 21.22
C THR A 31 -2.78 -25.63 21.60
N ASN A 32 -2.52 -26.56 22.53
CA ASN A 32 -3.55 -27.53 22.93
C ASN A 32 -4.80 -26.85 23.52
N LYS A 33 -4.63 -25.68 24.14
CA LYS A 33 -5.74 -24.85 24.64
C LYS A 33 -6.53 -24.25 23.48
N GLU A 34 -5.84 -23.66 22.48
CA GLU A 34 -6.50 -23.11 21.30
C GLU A 34 -7.18 -24.20 20.46
N ILE A 35 -6.59 -25.40 20.31
CA ILE A 35 -7.23 -26.54 19.63
C ILE A 35 -8.55 -26.89 20.32
N SER A 36 -8.56 -26.99 21.66
CA SER A 36 -9.78 -27.23 22.43
C SER A 36 -10.84 -26.15 22.20
N GLN A 37 -10.44 -24.88 22.25
CA GLN A 37 -11.35 -23.75 22.03
C GLN A 37 -11.91 -23.70 20.60
N VAL A 38 -11.08 -23.95 19.58
CA VAL A 38 -11.49 -23.95 18.17
C VAL A 38 -12.42 -25.12 17.88
N LEU A 39 -12.14 -26.31 18.42
CA LEU A 39 -13.02 -27.48 18.29
C LEU A 39 -14.39 -27.21 18.90
N MET A 40 -14.45 -26.55 20.05
CA MET A 40 -15.73 -26.18 20.67
C MET A 40 -16.47 -25.09 19.88
N ALA A 41 -15.77 -24.01 19.49
CA ALA A 41 -16.38 -22.87 18.84
C ALA A 41 -16.92 -23.21 17.44
N VAL A 42 -16.12 -23.91 16.64
CA VAL A 42 -16.37 -24.15 15.22
C VAL A 42 -17.05 -25.50 14.97
N HIS A 43 -16.57 -26.57 15.60
CA HIS A 43 -17.03 -27.94 15.33
C HIS A 43 -18.02 -28.47 16.36
N LYS A 44 -18.31 -27.69 17.42
CA LYS A 44 -19.14 -28.10 18.56
C LYS A 44 -18.65 -29.38 19.26
N ILE A 45 -17.34 -29.65 19.16
CA ILE A 45 -16.70 -30.80 19.82
C ILE A 45 -16.09 -30.33 21.14
N SER A 46 -16.68 -30.74 22.26
CA SER A 46 -16.10 -30.54 23.58
C SER A 46 -15.04 -31.61 23.86
N ILE A 47 -13.81 -31.16 24.14
CA ILE A 47 -12.69 -32.06 24.47
C ILE A 47 -11.74 -31.39 25.48
N SER A 48 -11.33 -32.16 26.48
CA SER A 48 -10.35 -31.69 27.47
C SER A 48 -8.93 -31.65 26.89
N ILE A 49 -8.08 -30.77 27.43
CA ILE A 49 -6.66 -30.69 27.05
C ILE A 49 -5.95 -32.04 27.27
N SER A 50 -6.33 -32.81 28.30
CA SER A 50 -5.78 -34.14 28.58
C SER A 50 -6.10 -35.15 27.49
N GLN A 51 -7.34 -35.14 26.97
CA GLN A 51 -7.74 -35.98 25.83
C GLN A 51 -7.01 -35.57 24.55
N ILE A 52 -6.85 -34.27 24.27
CA ILE A 52 -6.03 -33.78 23.14
C ILE A 52 -4.60 -34.30 23.26
N LYS A 53 -3.97 -34.17 24.44
CA LYS A 53 -2.60 -34.70 24.68
C LYS A 53 -2.51 -36.22 24.49
N ARG A 54 -3.57 -36.97 24.79
CA ARG A 54 -3.63 -38.43 24.58
C ARG A 54 -3.74 -38.76 23.10
N ILE A 55 -4.60 -38.06 22.36
CA ILE A 55 -4.78 -38.24 20.91
C ILE A 55 -3.50 -37.87 20.15
N LEU A 56 -2.86 -36.75 20.49
CA LEU A 56 -1.59 -36.37 19.88
C LEU A 56 -0.49 -37.41 20.14
N ARG A 57 -0.48 -38.05 21.32
CA ARG A 57 0.45 -39.15 21.63
C ARG A 57 0.16 -40.41 20.81
N SER A 58 -1.11 -40.80 20.65
CA SER A 58 -1.47 -41.98 19.82
C SER A 58 -1.22 -41.75 18.34
N LEU A 59 -1.19 -40.50 17.88
CA LEU A 59 -0.86 -40.11 16.52
C LEU A 59 0.64 -39.78 16.33
N GLU A 60 1.45 -40.00 17.37
CA GLU A 60 2.89 -39.69 17.41
C GLU A 60 3.26 -38.23 17.08
N LEU A 61 2.30 -37.31 17.19
CA LEU A 61 2.47 -35.88 16.90
C LEU A 61 3.15 -35.17 18.06
N LYS A 62 4.43 -34.83 17.88
CA LYS A 62 5.26 -34.11 18.86
C LYS A 62 5.66 -32.74 18.33
N ARG A 63 5.61 -31.71 19.19
CA ARG A 63 6.09 -30.35 18.84
C ARG A 63 7.61 -30.19 18.95
N ARG A 64 8.32 -31.19 19.47
CA ARG A 64 9.78 -31.15 19.64
C ARG A 64 10.48 -31.36 18.30
N LYS A 65 11.63 -30.71 18.14
CA LYS A 65 12.54 -30.76 16.97
C LYS A 65 12.61 -32.16 16.39
N VAL A 66 12.06 -32.34 15.19
CA VAL A 66 12.44 -33.44 14.32
C VAL A 66 13.72 -32.98 13.63
N ASN A 67 14.80 -33.76 13.74
CA ASN A 67 16.04 -33.49 13.03
C ASN A 67 15.81 -33.80 11.56
N PHE A 68 15.38 -32.79 10.80
CA PHE A 68 15.34 -32.89 9.36
C PHE A 68 16.73 -32.61 8.78
N PRO A 69 17.14 -33.33 7.72
CA PRO A 69 18.39 -33.03 7.04
C PRO A 69 18.38 -31.59 6.54
N LEU A 70 19.48 -30.87 6.79
CA LEU A 70 19.61 -29.45 6.48
C LEU A 70 19.37 -29.18 4.99
N THR A 71 19.80 -30.10 4.13
CA THR A 71 19.61 -30.06 2.68
C THR A 71 18.12 -30.03 2.29
N GLY A 72 17.28 -30.83 2.96
CA GLY A 72 15.83 -30.85 2.72
C GLY A 72 15.16 -29.54 3.14
N ILE A 73 15.58 -28.96 4.26
CA ILE A 73 15.07 -27.66 4.73
C ILE A 73 15.46 -26.54 3.75
N ILE A 74 16.73 -26.52 3.32
CA ILE A 74 17.23 -25.52 2.37
C ILE A 74 16.49 -25.63 1.03
N GLY A 75 16.31 -26.85 0.50
CA GLY A 75 15.56 -27.07 -0.73
C GLY A 75 14.10 -26.59 -0.65
N ALA A 76 13.45 -26.80 0.51
CA ALA A 76 12.10 -26.28 0.73
C ALA A 76 12.07 -24.75 0.87
N ILE A 77 13.09 -24.14 1.51
CA ILE A 77 13.22 -22.69 1.54
C ILE A 77 13.35 -22.13 0.13
N TYR A 78 14.19 -22.73 -0.73
CA TYR A 78 14.32 -22.32 -2.14
C TYR A 78 12.98 -22.37 -2.87
N LYS A 79 12.23 -23.46 -2.75
CA LYS A 79 10.87 -23.57 -3.32
C LYS A 79 9.89 -22.51 -2.79
N ILE A 80 9.98 -22.15 -1.51
CA ILE A 80 9.11 -21.13 -0.91
C ILE A 80 9.47 -19.72 -1.39
N ILE A 81 10.75 -19.44 -1.60
CA ILE A 81 11.25 -18.11 -1.98
C ILE A 81 11.36 -17.90 -3.49
N GLU A 82 11.06 -18.90 -4.32
CA GLU A 82 10.94 -18.75 -5.77
C GLU A 82 9.85 -17.74 -6.15
N ASN A 83 10.08 -17.02 -7.25
CA ASN A 83 9.14 -16.05 -7.83
C ASN A 83 8.65 -14.99 -6.81
N SER A 84 7.34 -14.93 -6.58
CA SER A 84 6.69 -14.01 -5.64
C SER A 84 7.05 -14.29 -4.17
N GLY A 85 7.63 -15.46 -3.88
CA GLY A 85 8.10 -15.89 -2.57
C GLY A 85 9.24 -15.05 -1.98
N GLN A 86 10.01 -14.35 -2.82
CA GLN A 86 11.14 -13.49 -2.42
C GLN A 86 10.71 -12.34 -1.48
N CYS A 87 9.42 -11.98 -1.51
CA CYS A 87 8.86 -10.92 -0.67
C CYS A 87 8.49 -11.40 0.76
N LEU A 88 8.46 -12.72 1.00
CA LEU A 88 7.96 -13.28 2.25
C LEU A 88 8.94 -13.07 3.40
N GLY A 89 8.45 -12.56 4.54
CA GLY A 89 9.23 -12.46 5.78
C GLY A 89 9.55 -13.83 6.39
N TYR A 90 10.61 -13.93 7.20
CA TYR A 90 11.00 -15.18 7.88
C TYR A 90 9.88 -15.82 8.70
N ARG A 91 8.96 -15.01 9.24
CA ARG A 91 7.77 -15.50 9.97
C ARG A 91 6.84 -16.29 9.06
N THR A 92 6.63 -15.80 7.84
CA THR A 92 5.75 -16.43 6.84
C THR A 92 6.43 -17.66 6.26
N VAL A 93 7.72 -17.58 5.94
CA VAL A 93 8.50 -18.76 5.50
C VAL A 93 8.48 -19.85 6.57
N TRP A 94 8.69 -19.51 7.84
CA TRP A 94 8.58 -20.47 8.96
C TRP A 94 7.20 -21.14 9.03
N LYS A 95 6.12 -20.35 8.86
CA LYS A 95 4.76 -20.90 8.84
C LYS A 95 4.57 -21.86 7.67
N ARG A 96 4.99 -21.49 6.46
CA ARG A 96 4.87 -22.34 5.25
C ARG A 96 5.71 -23.61 5.34
N LEU A 97 6.92 -23.55 5.88
CA LEU A 97 7.74 -24.73 6.16
C LEU A 97 7.01 -25.71 7.09
N THR A 98 6.30 -25.18 8.10
CA THR A 98 5.51 -26.00 9.02
C THR A 98 4.24 -26.56 8.37
N THR A 99 3.48 -25.73 7.64
CA THR A 99 2.15 -26.09 7.15
C THR A 99 2.14 -26.80 5.79
N GLU A 100 3.09 -26.51 4.91
CA GLU A 100 3.15 -27.04 3.54
C GLU A 100 4.16 -28.18 3.40
N PHE A 101 5.25 -28.14 4.18
CA PHE A 101 6.34 -29.13 4.09
C PHE A 101 6.50 -29.98 5.36
N GLY A 102 5.72 -29.72 6.42
CA GLY A 102 5.75 -30.48 7.66
C GLY A 102 7.02 -30.27 8.52
N PHE A 103 7.87 -29.29 8.19
CA PHE A 103 9.11 -29.03 8.91
C PHE A 103 8.87 -28.29 10.23
N VAL A 104 9.09 -28.97 11.34
CA VAL A 104 9.04 -28.41 12.71
C VAL A 104 10.42 -27.90 13.13
N ILE A 105 10.70 -26.64 12.80
CA ILE A 105 12.00 -25.99 13.07
C ILE A 105 11.85 -24.72 13.91
N PRO A 106 12.85 -24.39 14.75
CA PRO A 106 12.84 -23.13 15.49
C PRO A 106 12.83 -21.94 14.54
N ARG A 107 12.02 -20.95 14.86
CA ARG A 107 11.91 -19.73 14.06
C ARG A 107 13.23 -18.95 13.95
N LYS A 108 14.07 -19.00 14.99
CA LYS A 108 15.42 -18.41 14.97
C LYS A 108 16.29 -19.08 13.89
N SER A 109 16.23 -20.40 13.77
CA SER A 109 16.96 -21.16 12.74
C SER A 109 16.49 -20.79 11.33
N VAL A 110 15.19 -20.59 11.10
CA VAL A 110 14.67 -20.10 9.80
C VAL A 110 15.18 -18.69 9.48
N MET A 111 15.25 -17.82 10.49
CA MET A 111 15.80 -16.47 10.31
C MET A 111 17.27 -16.50 9.92
N GLU A 112 18.07 -17.35 10.57
CA GLU A 112 19.50 -17.52 10.27
C GLU A 112 19.71 -18.14 8.88
N LEU A 113 18.96 -19.20 8.54
CA LEU A 113 19.00 -19.82 7.21
C LEU A 113 18.62 -18.84 6.10
N LEU A 114 17.56 -18.04 6.28
CA LEU A 114 17.17 -17.03 5.30
C LEU A 114 18.21 -15.91 5.16
N ARG A 115 18.96 -15.57 6.23
CA ARG A 115 20.06 -14.60 6.12
C ARG A 115 21.22 -15.15 5.29
N MET A 116 21.45 -16.46 5.32
CA MET A 116 22.48 -17.11 4.52
C MET A 116 22.04 -17.33 3.07
N ILE A 117 20.77 -17.74 2.85
CA ILE A 117 20.22 -18.06 1.53
C ILE A 117 19.85 -16.80 0.73
N ASP A 118 19.30 -15.77 1.40
CA ASP A 118 18.82 -14.52 0.78
C ASP A 118 19.26 -13.30 1.61
N PRO A 119 20.59 -13.05 1.73
CA PRO A 119 21.10 -11.90 2.49
C PRO A 119 20.55 -10.57 1.95
N ASP A 120 20.45 -10.44 0.63
CA ASP A 120 19.95 -9.23 -0.04
C ASP A 120 18.47 -8.99 0.20
N GLY A 121 17.61 -10.01 0.04
CA GLY A 121 16.19 -9.87 0.30
C GLY A 121 15.88 -9.70 1.78
N VAL A 122 16.65 -10.28 2.70
CA VAL A 122 16.57 -9.97 4.14
C VAL A 122 16.98 -8.52 4.42
N ALA A 123 18.07 -8.03 3.81
CA ALA A 123 18.52 -6.65 3.97
C ALA A 123 17.49 -5.64 3.41
N LYS A 124 16.92 -5.92 2.22
CA LYS A 124 15.84 -5.14 1.61
C LYS A 124 14.62 -5.06 2.53
N ARG A 125 14.19 -6.19 3.12
CA ARG A 125 13.05 -6.26 4.06
C ARG A 125 13.31 -5.54 5.38
N ARG A 126 14.52 -5.67 5.96
CA ARG A 126 14.91 -5.05 7.24
C ARG A 126 14.90 -3.53 7.20
N LYS A 127 15.13 -2.92 6.04
CA LYS A 127 15.12 -1.47 5.85
C LYS A 127 13.73 -0.81 5.99
N ARG A 128 12.62 -1.56 6.12
CA ARG A 128 11.23 -1.03 6.05
C ARG A 128 11.03 -0.03 4.90
N ARG A 129 11.75 -0.22 3.80
CA ARG A 129 11.55 0.59 2.60
C ARG A 129 10.40 -0.07 1.87
N LEU A 130 9.28 0.65 1.69
CA LEU A 130 8.42 0.39 0.54
C LEU A 130 9.37 0.13 -0.63
N ILE A 131 9.30 -1.06 -1.24
CA ILE A 131 10.03 -1.32 -2.47
C ILE A 131 9.34 -0.42 -3.49
N GLY A 132 9.81 0.83 -3.57
CA GLY A 132 9.34 1.78 -4.54
C GLY A 132 9.59 1.15 -5.89
N ARG A 133 8.52 0.98 -6.68
CA ARG A 133 8.69 0.85 -8.13
C ARG A 133 9.61 2.00 -8.53
N ARG A 134 10.71 1.68 -9.22
CA ARG A 134 11.65 2.70 -9.68
C ARG A 134 10.86 3.56 -10.65
N TYR A 135 10.41 4.73 -10.18
CA TYR A 135 9.73 5.68 -11.04
C TYR A 135 10.80 6.25 -11.97
N THR A 136 10.67 5.93 -13.25
CA THR A 136 11.56 6.40 -14.32
C THR A 136 10.72 7.13 -15.35
N THR A 137 11.13 8.35 -15.67
CA THR A 137 10.64 9.12 -16.81
C THR A 137 11.80 9.38 -17.76
N PRO A 138 11.58 9.40 -19.08
CA PRO A 138 12.59 9.68 -20.10
C PRO A 138 13.38 10.98 -19.91
N GLY A 139 12.79 12.02 -19.33
CA GLY A 139 13.46 13.31 -19.12
C GLY A 139 12.57 14.38 -18.49
N PRO A 140 13.09 15.60 -18.27
CA PRO A 140 12.31 16.76 -17.84
C PRO A 140 11.13 17.02 -18.78
N ASN A 141 10.02 17.54 -18.24
CA ASN A 141 8.78 17.82 -18.98
C ASN A 141 8.17 16.59 -19.66
N PHE A 142 8.60 15.38 -19.34
CA PHE A 142 8.00 14.18 -19.91
C PHE A 142 6.64 13.88 -19.26
N VAL A 143 6.54 13.97 -17.94
CA VAL A 143 5.28 13.81 -17.20
C VAL A 143 5.20 14.88 -16.12
N TRP A 144 4.18 15.73 -16.17
CA TRP A 144 3.80 16.58 -15.05
C TRP A 144 2.74 15.88 -14.21
N HIS A 145 2.95 15.87 -12.90
CA HIS A 145 2.01 15.34 -11.91
C HIS A 145 1.23 16.50 -11.31
N ILE A 146 -0.08 16.55 -11.54
CA ILE A 146 -0.97 17.65 -11.15
C ILE A 146 -1.97 17.13 -10.11
N ASP A 147 -2.24 17.92 -9.07
CA ASP A 147 -3.14 17.56 -7.97
C ASP A 147 -3.53 18.78 -7.12
N GLY A 148 -4.61 18.64 -6.35
CA GLY A 148 -5.08 19.60 -5.36
C GLY A 148 -4.81 19.13 -3.93
N TYR A 149 -4.38 20.05 -3.07
CA TYR A 149 -4.17 19.85 -1.65
C TYR A 149 -5.29 20.46 -0.82
N ASP A 150 -6.19 19.60 -0.34
CA ASP A 150 -7.44 20.01 0.29
C ASP A 150 -7.37 20.20 1.82
N LYS A 151 -6.21 20.05 2.46
CA LYS A 151 -6.17 20.10 3.94
C LYS A 151 -6.49 21.47 4.51
N LEU A 152 -6.20 22.54 3.77
CA LEU A 152 -6.51 23.92 4.17
C LEU A 152 -7.79 24.46 3.49
N LYS A 153 -8.45 23.65 2.66
CA LYS A 153 -9.72 23.99 1.99
C LYS A 153 -10.84 24.39 2.96
N PRO A 154 -11.02 23.76 4.14
CA PRO A 154 -12.03 24.20 5.12
C PRO A 154 -11.84 25.62 5.64
N PHE A 155 -10.64 26.20 5.45
CA PHE A 155 -10.29 27.55 5.87
C PHE A 155 -10.22 28.54 4.70
N GLY A 156 -10.70 28.16 3.52
CA GLY A 156 -10.69 29.03 2.33
C GLY A 156 -9.40 29.00 1.51
N PHE A 157 -8.44 28.10 1.83
CA PHE A 157 -7.14 28.04 1.15
C PHE A 157 -6.91 26.71 0.44
N PRO A 158 -7.65 26.38 -0.64
CA PRO A 158 -7.31 25.24 -1.48
C PRO A 158 -6.00 25.52 -2.23
N ILE A 159 -5.05 24.59 -2.14
CA ILE A 159 -3.74 24.73 -2.81
C ILE A 159 -3.74 23.80 -4.02
N HIS A 160 -3.30 24.29 -5.17
CA HIS A 160 -3.10 23.50 -6.38
C HIS A 160 -1.61 23.45 -6.69
N GLY A 161 -1.14 22.31 -7.21
CA GLY A 161 0.25 22.22 -7.62
C GLY A 161 0.47 21.30 -8.79
N ALA A 162 1.64 21.45 -9.39
CA ALA A 162 2.19 20.47 -10.28
C ALA A 162 3.70 20.31 -10.07
N ILE A 163 4.19 19.10 -10.32
CA ILE A 163 5.60 18.76 -10.19
C ILE A 163 6.08 17.93 -11.38
N ASP A 164 7.26 18.24 -11.88
CA ASP A 164 7.89 17.46 -12.94
C ASP A 164 8.32 16.07 -12.43
N GLY A 165 7.92 15.05 -13.18
CA GLY A 165 8.15 13.65 -12.88
C GLY A 165 9.63 13.29 -12.84
N PHE A 166 10.47 13.94 -13.65
CA PHE A 166 11.91 13.67 -13.72
C PHE A 166 12.70 14.45 -12.69
N SER A 167 12.71 15.78 -12.83
CA SER A 167 13.57 16.72 -12.11
C SER A 167 13.12 17.04 -10.68
N ARG A 168 11.86 16.74 -10.32
CA ARG A 168 11.22 17.21 -9.06
C ARG A 168 11.00 18.72 -9.00
N ARG A 169 11.22 19.45 -10.09
CA ARG A 169 10.89 20.87 -10.13
C ARG A 169 9.39 21.05 -9.90
N ILE A 170 9.04 21.92 -8.96
CA ILE A 170 7.67 22.39 -8.78
C ILE A 170 7.37 23.31 -9.96
N MET A 171 6.32 22.98 -10.71
CA MET A 171 5.91 23.73 -11.90
C MET A 171 5.07 24.93 -11.50
N TRP A 172 4.09 24.70 -10.62
CA TRP A 172 3.37 25.75 -9.89
C TRP A 172 2.95 25.23 -8.52
N LEU A 173 2.69 26.16 -7.59
CA LEU A 173 2.13 25.89 -6.28
C LEU A 173 1.32 27.11 -5.83
N GLU A 174 0.03 27.11 -6.13
CA GLU A 174 -0.82 28.29 -6.05
C GLU A 174 -2.01 28.07 -5.13
N VAL A 175 -2.41 29.10 -4.39
CA VAL A 175 -3.63 29.10 -3.60
C VAL A 175 -4.77 29.58 -4.49
N GLY A 176 -5.74 28.72 -4.76
CA GLY A 176 -6.91 29.06 -5.57
C GLY A 176 -8.05 29.66 -4.74
N PRO A 177 -8.93 30.48 -5.33
CA PRO A 177 -10.17 30.91 -4.67
C PRO A 177 -11.21 29.79 -4.59
N SER A 178 -11.10 28.75 -5.42
CA SER A 178 -11.98 27.58 -5.42
C SER A 178 -11.30 26.37 -6.04
N ASN A 179 -11.52 25.20 -5.46
CA ASN A 179 -11.08 23.91 -6.02
C ASN A 179 -12.12 23.31 -7.00
N ASN A 180 -13.26 23.98 -7.20
CA ASN A 180 -14.36 23.44 -8.03
C ASN A 180 -14.42 24.07 -9.42
N ASN A 181 -13.55 25.04 -9.74
CA ASN A 181 -13.54 25.70 -11.04
C ASN A 181 -12.35 25.21 -11.89
N PRO A 182 -12.58 24.36 -12.91
CA PRO A 182 -11.53 23.85 -13.79
C PRO A 182 -10.72 24.95 -14.49
N GLN A 183 -11.31 26.14 -14.71
CA GLN A 183 -10.67 27.26 -15.38
C GLN A 183 -9.48 27.82 -14.59
N ILE A 184 -9.52 27.72 -13.26
CA ILE A 184 -8.42 28.19 -12.39
C ILE A 184 -7.19 27.32 -12.59
N ILE A 185 -7.38 25.99 -12.59
CA ILE A 185 -6.27 25.05 -12.77
C ILE A 185 -5.76 25.11 -14.21
N ALA A 186 -6.65 25.29 -15.19
CA ALA A 186 -6.27 25.53 -16.59
C ALA A 186 -5.42 26.79 -16.74
N ARG A 187 -5.75 27.88 -16.04
CA ARG A 187 -4.93 29.10 -16.02
C ARG A 187 -3.52 28.82 -15.49
N TYR A 188 -3.39 28.17 -14.32
CA TYR A 188 -2.06 27.82 -13.78
C TYR A 188 -1.24 26.99 -14.76
N PHE A 189 -1.89 26.05 -15.46
CA PHE A 189 -1.25 25.25 -16.48
C PHE A 189 -0.77 26.11 -17.67
N LEU A 190 -1.63 26.96 -18.22
CA LEU A 190 -1.29 27.82 -19.36
C LEU A 190 -0.20 28.83 -19.02
N ASP A 191 -0.31 29.52 -17.88
CA ASP A 191 0.71 30.47 -17.39
C ASP A 191 2.07 29.78 -17.27
N THR A 192 2.10 28.53 -16.79
CA THR A 192 3.32 27.73 -16.68
C THR A 192 3.87 27.32 -18.04
N VAL A 193 3.01 26.91 -18.98
CA VAL A 193 3.42 26.55 -20.35
C VAL A 193 4.02 27.75 -21.08
N GLU A 194 3.39 28.92 -20.95
CA GLU A 194 3.88 30.18 -21.49
C GLU A 194 5.24 30.55 -20.90
N GLN A 195 5.38 30.52 -19.57
CA GLN A 195 6.63 30.84 -18.87
C GLN A 195 7.79 29.93 -19.30
N LEU A 196 7.52 28.65 -19.54
CA LEU A 196 8.54 27.66 -19.93
C LEU A 196 8.77 27.59 -21.44
N GLY A 197 7.93 28.24 -22.25
CA GLY A 197 7.95 28.14 -23.70
C GLY A 197 7.68 26.73 -24.23
N GLY A 198 6.96 25.89 -23.48
CA GLY A 198 6.74 24.49 -23.85
C GLY A 198 5.80 23.73 -22.93
N CYS A 199 5.08 22.76 -23.50
CA CYS A 199 4.14 21.89 -22.78
C CYS A 199 4.79 20.54 -22.42
N PRO A 200 4.29 19.85 -21.37
CA PRO A 200 4.78 18.51 -21.07
C PRO A 200 4.40 17.52 -22.16
N GLN A 201 5.12 16.40 -22.30
CA GLN A 201 4.70 15.31 -23.18
C GLN A 201 3.46 14.59 -22.64
N ARG A 202 3.31 14.56 -21.32
CA ARG A 202 2.16 13.96 -20.63
C ARG A 202 1.80 14.72 -19.36
N CYS A 203 0.51 14.78 -19.07
CA CYS A 203 -0.01 15.16 -17.75
C CYS A 203 -0.54 13.92 -17.04
N ARG A 204 -0.37 13.85 -15.73
CA ARG A 204 -0.96 12.82 -14.87
C ARG A 204 -1.74 13.49 -13.75
N CYS A 205 -3.02 13.13 -13.68
CA CYS A 205 -3.97 13.64 -12.70
C CYS A 205 -4.78 12.50 -12.11
N ASP A 206 -5.42 12.79 -10.98
CA ASP A 206 -6.44 11.92 -10.43
C ASP A 206 -7.75 12.03 -11.22
N LEU A 207 -8.67 11.07 -11.05
CA LEU A 207 -10.01 11.17 -11.64
C LEU A 207 -10.82 12.24 -10.92
N GLY A 208 -10.67 13.48 -11.35
CA GLY A 208 -11.42 14.64 -10.88
C GLY A 208 -11.88 15.49 -12.05
N THR A 209 -13.09 16.05 -11.94
CA THR A 209 -13.70 16.91 -12.96
C THR A 209 -12.97 18.25 -13.09
N GLU A 210 -12.18 18.63 -12.09
CA GLU A 210 -11.39 19.86 -12.10
C GLU A 210 -10.25 19.85 -13.12
N ASN A 211 -9.83 18.67 -13.61
CA ASN A 211 -8.69 18.52 -14.51
C ASN A 211 -9.09 18.37 -15.99
N THR A 212 -10.39 18.30 -16.30
CA THR A 212 -10.89 18.05 -17.66
C THR A 212 -10.46 19.12 -18.67
N VAL A 213 -10.41 20.40 -18.25
CA VAL A 213 -9.99 21.49 -19.14
C VAL A 213 -8.49 21.39 -19.49
N ILE A 214 -7.66 20.91 -18.56
CA ILE A 214 -6.22 20.70 -18.84
C ILE A 214 -6.04 19.54 -19.83
N GLU A 215 -6.86 18.49 -19.72
CA GLU A 215 -6.87 17.40 -20.70
C GLU A 215 -7.17 17.92 -22.10
N GLU A 216 -8.22 18.72 -22.27
CA GLU A 216 -8.59 19.30 -23.57
C GLU A 216 -7.47 20.17 -24.15
N ILE A 217 -6.87 21.04 -23.32
CA ILE A 217 -5.74 21.89 -23.73
C ILE A 217 -4.53 21.05 -24.16
N GLN A 218 -4.19 20.02 -23.37
CA GLN A 218 -3.07 19.13 -23.64
C GLN A 218 -3.28 18.37 -24.96
N VAL A 219 -4.49 17.83 -25.18
CA VAL A 219 -4.87 17.17 -26.43
C VAL A 219 -4.73 18.13 -27.61
N LEU A 220 -5.20 19.37 -27.48
CA LEU A 220 -5.11 20.40 -28.50
C LEU A 220 -3.65 20.73 -28.85
N PHE A 221 -2.79 20.99 -27.86
CA PHE A 221 -1.37 21.29 -28.09
C PHE A 221 -0.65 20.16 -28.82
N HIS A 222 -0.91 18.90 -28.46
CA HIS A 222 -0.34 17.75 -29.14
C HIS A 222 -0.88 17.56 -30.57
N ALA A 223 -2.19 17.79 -30.78
CA ALA A 223 -2.81 17.71 -32.10
C ALA A 223 -2.23 18.77 -33.05
N LEU A 224 -2.07 20.01 -32.59
CA LEU A 224 -1.47 21.10 -33.36
C LEU A 224 0.03 20.86 -33.66
N SER A 225 0.71 20.11 -32.80
CA SER A 225 2.14 19.78 -32.95
C SER A 225 2.39 18.51 -33.78
N ASN A 226 1.37 17.91 -34.42
CA ASN A 226 1.44 16.63 -35.14
C ASN A 226 2.11 15.50 -34.34
N ASN A 227 1.90 15.47 -33.03
CA ASN A 227 2.55 14.51 -32.14
C ASN A 227 1.70 13.24 -32.03
N GLU A 228 2.27 12.06 -32.28
CA GLU A 228 1.56 10.76 -32.28
C GLU A 228 0.92 10.37 -30.93
N ILE A 229 1.30 11.07 -29.85
CA ILE A 229 0.92 10.72 -28.47
C ILE A 229 -0.43 11.34 -28.05
N VAL A 230 -1.19 12.00 -28.94
CA VAL A 230 -2.47 12.68 -28.60
C VAL A 230 -3.40 11.83 -27.72
N ARG A 231 -3.50 10.52 -27.98
CA ARG A 231 -4.39 9.61 -27.24
C ARG A 231 -3.89 9.23 -25.83
N ASN A 232 -2.64 9.50 -25.52
CA ASN A 232 -1.95 9.10 -24.28
C ASN A 232 -1.20 10.27 -23.63
N CYS A 233 -1.51 11.51 -24.02
CA CYS A 233 -0.91 12.72 -23.44
C CYS A 233 -1.53 13.07 -22.07
N PHE A 234 -2.67 12.49 -21.71
CA PHE A 234 -3.28 12.66 -20.40
C PHE A 234 -3.53 11.31 -19.73
N LEU A 235 -3.02 11.15 -18.52
CA LEU A 235 -3.01 9.88 -17.79
C LEU A 235 -3.83 10.01 -16.50
N TYR A 236 -5.05 9.48 -16.52
CA TYR A 236 -5.83 9.29 -15.29
C TYR A 236 -5.28 8.14 -14.46
N GLY A 237 -5.16 8.37 -13.15
CA GLY A 237 -4.72 7.37 -12.20
C GLY A 237 -5.40 7.52 -10.85
N LYS A 238 -5.19 6.53 -9.98
CA LYS A 238 -5.46 6.69 -8.55
C LYS A 238 -4.41 7.65 -7.96
N SER A 239 -4.75 8.37 -6.90
CA SER A 239 -3.81 9.15 -6.07
C SER A 239 -2.50 8.42 -5.77
N THR A 240 -2.58 7.13 -5.44
CA THR A 240 -1.41 6.25 -5.21
C THR A 240 -0.43 6.12 -6.39
N SER A 241 -0.87 6.46 -7.61
CA SER A 241 -0.07 6.54 -8.84
C SER A 241 0.47 7.95 -9.11
N ASN A 242 -0.11 8.97 -8.49
CA ASN A 242 0.34 10.38 -8.53
C ASN A 242 1.47 10.63 -7.52
N GLN A 243 2.43 9.71 -7.46
CA GLN A 243 3.40 9.59 -6.37
C GLN A 243 4.27 10.82 -6.13
N ARG A 244 4.51 11.62 -7.16
CA ARG A 244 5.46 12.74 -7.09
C ARG A 244 4.85 13.95 -6.39
N ILE A 245 3.60 14.26 -6.71
CA ILE A 245 2.88 15.33 -6.05
C ILE A 245 2.39 14.92 -4.66
N GLU A 246 2.00 13.66 -4.47
CA GLU A 246 1.72 13.12 -3.12
C GLU A 246 2.94 13.18 -2.19
N ALA A 247 4.15 12.94 -2.73
CA ALA A 247 5.37 13.12 -1.96
C ALA A 247 5.61 14.60 -1.60
N LEU A 248 5.31 15.53 -2.51
CA LEU A 248 5.36 16.97 -2.25
C LEU A 248 4.36 17.36 -1.15
N TRP A 249 3.11 16.87 -1.20
CA TRP A 249 2.11 17.09 -0.16
C TRP A 249 2.53 16.54 1.20
N SER A 250 3.19 15.38 1.24
CA SER A 250 3.76 14.85 2.48
C SER A 250 4.86 15.74 3.06
N ILE A 251 5.66 16.40 2.22
CA ILE A 251 6.68 17.36 2.66
C ILE A 251 6.01 18.65 3.16
N LEU A 252 5.14 19.25 2.34
CA LEU A 252 4.42 20.48 2.66
C LEU A 252 3.67 20.38 3.99
N ARG A 253 3.00 19.25 4.20
CA ARG A 253 2.28 18.96 5.45
C ARG A 253 3.18 18.93 6.66
N ARG A 254 4.24 18.11 6.62
CA ARG A 254 5.16 17.90 7.74
C ARG A 254 5.96 19.14 8.11
N GLN A 255 6.26 19.99 7.13
CA GLN A 255 7.11 21.16 7.35
C GLN A 255 6.29 22.40 7.70
N ASN A 256 5.15 22.61 7.04
CA ASN A 256 4.42 23.89 7.12
C ASN A 256 2.93 23.72 7.43
N ALA A 257 2.19 22.95 6.63
CA ALA A 257 0.72 23.02 6.64
C ALA A 257 0.07 22.45 7.90
N ASP A 258 0.74 21.56 8.66
CA ASP A 258 0.19 21.07 9.94
C ASP A 258 0.11 22.21 10.99
N TRP A 259 1.03 23.18 11.00
CA TRP A 259 0.96 24.32 11.89
C TRP A 259 -0.24 25.22 11.57
N TRP A 260 -0.40 25.60 10.30
CA TRP A 260 -1.54 26.40 9.83
C TRP A 260 -2.88 25.72 10.12
N ASN A 261 -2.96 24.41 9.90
CA ASN A 261 -4.14 23.63 10.23
C ASN A 261 -4.51 23.70 11.72
N ASN A 262 -3.52 23.66 12.62
CA ASN A 262 -3.78 23.77 14.06
C ASN A 262 -4.17 25.20 14.43
N PHE A 263 -3.46 26.20 13.91
CA PHE A 263 -3.77 27.60 14.13
C PHE A 263 -5.22 27.96 13.76
N PHE A 264 -5.69 27.57 12.57
CA PHE A 264 -7.08 27.84 12.17
C PHE A 264 -8.11 27.05 12.98
N LYS A 265 -7.77 25.84 13.46
CA LYS A 265 -8.64 25.10 14.39
C LYS A 265 -8.77 25.80 15.73
N ASP A 266 -7.68 26.36 16.25
CA ASP A 266 -7.69 27.09 17.51
C ASP A 266 -8.52 28.39 17.40
N LEU A 267 -8.42 29.09 16.27
CA LEU A 267 -9.29 30.24 15.96
C LEU A 267 -10.77 29.84 15.91
N ARG A 268 -11.08 28.70 15.27
CA ARG A 268 -12.45 28.16 15.23
C ARG A 268 -12.97 27.83 16.63
N GLN A 269 -12.17 27.16 17.46
CA GLN A 269 -12.54 26.81 18.83
C GLN A 269 -12.75 28.05 19.71
N SER A 270 -12.00 29.12 19.43
CA SER A 270 -12.12 30.40 20.15
C SER A 270 -13.24 31.30 19.62
N ASN A 271 -14.08 30.81 18.68
CA ASN A 271 -15.11 31.59 17.98
C ASN A 271 -14.59 32.84 17.26
N LEU A 272 -13.29 32.88 16.93
CA LEU A 272 -12.66 33.96 16.15
C LEU A 272 -12.71 33.69 14.64
N PHE A 273 -13.08 32.46 14.25
CA PHE A 273 -13.27 32.04 12.87
C PHE A 273 -14.52 31.17 12.77
N ASN A 274 -15.35 31.42 11.77
CA ASN A 274 -16.57 30.67 11.50
C ASN A 274 -16.53 30.16 10.06
N ASP A 275 -16.45 28.84 9.89
CA ASP A 275 -16.41 28.19 8.57
C ASP A 275 -17.77 28.19 7.86
N ALA A 276 -18.84 28.57 8.55
CA ALA A 276 -20.15 28.81 7.95
C ALA A 276 -20.38 30.27 7.55
N ASP A 277 -19.46 31.19 7.90
CA ASP A 277 -19.56 32.61 7.55
C ASP A 277 -18.84 32.88 6.21
N PRO A 278 -19.55 33.25 5.15
CA PRO A 278 -18.95 33.54 3.85
C PRO A 278 -17.89 34.65 3.91
N LEU A 279 -18.01 35.63 4.81
CA LEU A 279 -17.03 36.73 4.95
C LEU A 279 -15.68 36.24 5.49
N HIS A 280 -15.68 35.16 6.25
CA HIS A 280 -14.45 34.57 6.80
C HIS A 280 -13.81 33.55 5.85
N VAL A 281 -14.57 33.01 4.90
CA VAL A 281 -14.15 31.88 4.05
C VAL A 281 -13.90 32.30 2.60
N GLN A 282 -14.58 33.34 2.10
CA GLN A 282 -14.41 33.84 0.73
C GLN A 282 -13.58 35.13 0.74
N ASN A 283 -12.49 35.13 -0.04
CA ASN A 283 -11.82 36.37 -0.41
C ASN A 283 -12.74 37.15 -1.36
N VAL A 284 -13.21 38.32 -0.92
CA VAL A 284 -13.83 39.34 -1.77
C VAL A 284 -12.79 39.86 -2.76
#